data_AF-A0A377PM26-F1
#
_entry.id   AF-A0A377PM26-F1
#
_cell.length_a   1.000
_cell.length_b   1.000
_cell.length_c   1.000
_cell.angle_alpha   90.00
_cell.angle_beta   90.00
_cell.angle_gamma   90.00
#
_symmetry.space_group_name_H-M   'P 1'
#
loop_
_entity.id
_entity.type
_entity.pdbx_description
1 polymer ?
#
loop_
_entity_poly.entity_id
_entity_poly.type
_entity_poly.pdbx_seq_one_letter_code
_entity_poly.pdbx_strand_id
1 'polypeptide(L)'
;MSAGTITLTHNSAAVTGAGTAFTTDLKAGDIIASVVGGVTYTLPVKTVNSAASVTLIKNYDGPTQAGAAWYAIPRDAMNAITAQLAADTAQALRGLNFDKQNWQQVFSGTGTITVRLPDGSSYTGPAWNSFIVELGKKANAGDNSDITSISGLKTALSIAQGGTGEKTPGMKLLGGLGLKSNSRFLTTTGSYIPGEFVPQAVYDSRSIVGYANIHNWPLGISAGVQSGANGTDQSGVISLLTVRGWPDDSGISASCQWFMGATKAGYRYPGYNSVDAAWYLRTEYLWCTRTTTVDSNGFIKKASPVIKIFSDGKFETNNESEGAQVTREGVGVYRISNILGPHSDKAWGGIDGGFEIPKDRNGQRLLWLDYEVDADGSILVKTYHRTYPEAPAFARNIKDGYEESDPIDIPSDQFLSVRVEMPQDSIWNLAQKAAQEEMAREEIAEE
;
A
#
# COMPACT_ATOMS: atom_id res chain seq x y z
N MET A 1 -41.70 19.96 101.18
CA MET A 1 -43.00 20.47 101.68
C MET A 1 -42.75 21.90 102.10
N SER A 2 -43.61 22.83 101.69
CA SER A 2 -43.46 24.24 102.08
C SER A 2 -43.79 24.39 103.56
N ALA A 3 -43.26 25.45 104.20
CA ALA A 3 -43.46 25.67 105.63
C ALA A 3 -44.91 26.10 105.95
N GLY A 4 -45.40 25.69 107.13
CA GLY A 4 -46.77 25.97 107.57
C GLY A 4 -47.83 25.06 106.93
N THR A 5 -49.10 25.37 107.20
CA THR A 5 -50.25 24.61 106.69
C THR A 5 -51.29 25.53 106.08
N ILE A 6 -52.15 24.99 105.22
CA ILE A 6 -53.21 25.76 104.55
C ILE A 6 -54.60 25.25 104.92
N THR A 7 -55.59 26.13 104.89
CA THR A 7 -57.00 25.80 105.02
C THR A 7 -57.68 26.07 103.68
N LEU A 8 -58.30 25.02 103.14
CA LEU A 8 -59.05 25.04 101.91
C LEU A 8 -60.53 24.90 102.25
N THR A 9 -61.37 25.82 101.77
CA THR A 9 -62.82 25.82 102.07
C THR A 9 -63.60 25.46 100.81
N HIS A 10 -64.54 24.54 100.93
CA HIS A 10 -65.37 24.09 99.82
C HIS A 10 -66.08 25.26 99.14
N ASN A 11 -66.05 25.26 97.81
CA ASN A 11 -66.58 26.30 96.95
C ASN A 11 -66.06 27.71 97.26
N SER A 12 -64.84 27.83 97.77
CA SER A 12 -64.17 29.11 98.03
C SER A 12 -62.87 29.21 97.26
N ALA A 13 -62.58 30.41 96.72
CA ALA A 13 -61.27 30.73 96.16
C ALA A 13 -60.28 31.18 97.24
N ALA A 14 -60.70 31.43 98.49
CA ALA A 14 -59.80 31.90 99.54
C ALA A 14 -59.06 30.72 100.20
N VAL A 15 -57.74 30.85 100.29
CA VAL A 15 -56.86 29.95 101.02
C VAL A 15 -56.21 30.73 102.15
N THR A 16 -56.36 30.24 103.37
CA THR A 16 -55.74 30.83 104.56
C THR A 16 -54.62 29.93 105.04
N GLY A 17 -53.45 30.53 105.27
CA GLY A 17 -52.26 29.85 105.76
C GLY A 17 -52.06 30.08 107.25
N ALA A 18 -51.55 29.07 107.94
CA ALA A 18 -51.09 29.16 109.32
C ALA A 18 -49.60 28.80 109.36
N GLY A 19 -48.77 29.76 109.80
CA GLY A 19 -47.30 29.62 109.79
C GLY A 19 -46.68 29.61 108.38
N THR A 20 -47.43 30.06 107.37
CA THR A 20 -46.97 30.14 105.98
C THR A 20 -46.27 31.48 105.73
N ALA A 21 -45.38 31.51 104.74
CA ALA A 21 -44.79 32.73 104.21
C ALA A 21 -45.13 32.87 102.73
N PHE A 22 -46.43 32.95 102.39
CA PHE A 22 -46.88 32.96 100.99
C PHE A 22 -46.27 34.07 100.15
N THR A 23 -45.90 35.21 100.76
CA THR A 23 -45.25 36.32 100.07
C THR A 23 -43.81 36.02 99.62
N THR A 24 -43.13 35.04 100.23
CA THR A 24 -41.79 34.59 99.81
C THR A 24 -41.86 33.31 98.99
N ASP A 25 -42.74 32.40 99.39
CA ASP A 25 -42.77 31.02 98.89
C ASP A 25 -43.63 30.87 97.63
N LEU A 26 -44.50 31.85 97.37
CA LEU A 26 -45.42 31.85 96.24
C LEU A 26 -45.45 33.22 95.56
N LYS A 27 -45.73 33.20 94.28
CA LYS A 27 -46.10 34.36 93.48
C LYS A 27 -47.45 34.10 92.82
N ALA A 28 -48.12 35.16 92.39
CA ALA A 28 -49.32 35.03 91.58
C ALA A 28 -49.04 34.16 90.34
N GLY A 29 -49.85 33.13 90.13
CA GLY A 29 -49.72 32.15 89.05
C GLY A 29 -48.99 30.85 89.43
N ASP A 30 -48.34 30.78 90.60
CA ASP A 30 -47.80 29.52 91.12
C ASP A 30 -48.91 28.54 91.47
N ILE A 31 -48.58 27.26 91.60
CA ILE A 31 -49.53 26.21 91.97
C ILE A 31 -49.21 25.73 93.37
N ILE A 32 -50.26 25.66 94.19
CA ILE A 32 -50.23 24.95 95.46
C ILE A 32 -50.67 23.51 95.17
N ALA A 33 -49.79 22.54 95.41
CA ALA A 33 -50.17 21.13 95.43
C ALA A 33 -50.42 20.70 96.88
N SER A 34 -51.60 20.18 97.17
CA SER A 34 -51.99 19.70 98.51
C SER A 34 -52.81 18.43 98.38
N VAL A 35 -52.54 17.45 99.24
CA VAL A 35 -53.31 16.19 99.27
C VAL A 35 -54.36 16.28 100.36
N VAL A 36 -55.63 16.16 99.97
CA VAL A 36 -56.79 16.22 100.87
C VAL A 36 -57.62 14.96 100.65
N GLY A 37 -57.87 14.19 101.70
CA GLY A 37 -58.64 12.94 101.61
C GLY A 37 -58.05 11.88 100.66
N GLY A 38 -56.73 11.88 100.45
CA GLY A 38 -56.02 10.96 99.53
C GLY A 38 -55.99 11.39 98.06
N VAL A 39 -56.60 12.53 97.72
CA VAL A 39 -56.59 13.10 96.37
C VAL A 39 -55.66 14.32 96.31
N THR A 40 -54.77 14.36 95.32
CA THR A 40 -53.88 15.52 95.07
C THR A 40 -54.64 16.61 94.34
N TYR A 41 -54.79 17.76 94.99
CA TYR A 41 -55.36 18.96 94.39
C TYR A 41 -54.25 19.90 93.93
N THR A 42 -54.32 20.32 92.66
CA THR A 42 -53.48 21.39 92.10
C THR A 42 -54.30 22.67 92.07
N LEU A 43 -53.86 23.65 92.87
CA LEU A 43 -54.62 24.86 93.19
C LEU A 43 -53.84 26.08 92.66
N PRO A 44 -54.22 26.63 91.49
CA PRO A 44 -53.54 27.78 90.91
C PRO A 44 -53.82 29.04 91.71
N VAL A 45 -52.76 29.72 92.12
CA VAL A 45 -52.82 30.98 92.88
C VAL A 45 -53.14 32.14 91.94
N LYS A 46 -54.24 32.86 92.19
CA LYS A 46 -54.61 34.10 91.48
C LYS A 46 -53.85 35.30 92.03
N THR A 47 -53.87 35.48 93.35
CA THR A 47 -53.17 36.58 94.04
C THR A 47 -52.67 36.11 95.39
N VAL A 48 -51.47 36.57 95.76
CA VAL A 48 -50.98 36.50 97.14
C VAL A 48 -51.41 37.79 97.82
N ASN A 49 -52.38 37.69 98.73
CA ASN A 49 -52.94 38.85 99.41
C ASN A 49 -52.06 39.26 100.60
N SER A 50 -51.44 38.30 101.27
CA SER A 50 -50.50 38.48 102.39
C SER A 50 -49.69 37.21 102.64
N ALA A 51 -48.76 37.22 103.61
CA ALA A 51 -47.98 36.04 104.00
C ALA A 51 -48.83 34.82 104.42
N ALA A 52 -50.10 35.05 104.79
CA ALA A 52 -51.03 34.04 105.28
C ALA A 52 -52.36 33.97 104.49
N SER A 53 -52.49 34.71 103.38
CA SER A 53 -53.70 34.66 102.56
C SER A 53 -53.40 34.68 101.07
N VAL A 54 -54.01 33.75 100.37
CA VAL A 54 -53.95 33.60 98.93
C VAL A 54 -55.36 33.45 98.39
N THR A 55 -55.62 34.01 97.21
CA THR A 55 -56.84 33.73 96.45
C THR A 55 -56.49 32.86 95.25
N LEU A 56 -57.27 31.82 94.99
CA LEU A 56 -57.14 30.89 93.88
C LEU A 56 -57.87 31.39 92.64
N ILE A 57 -57.51 30.85 91.48
CA ILE A 57 -58.17 31.18 90.21
C ILE A 57 -59.59 30.61 90.16
N LYS A 58 -59.76 29.36 90.62
CA LYS A 58 -61.05 28.68 90.72
C LYS A 58 -61.34 28.41 92.19
N ASN A 59 -62.62 28.43 92.54
CA ASN A 59 -63.06 27.93 93.83
C ASN A 59 -62.59 26.48 94.01
N TYR A 60 -62.04 26.16 95.18
CA TYR A 60 -61.68 24.82 95.56
C TYR A 60 -62.96 23.96 95.69
N ASP A 61 -63.04 22.87 94.94
CA ASP A 61 -64.21 22.00 94.85
C ASP A 61 -64.11 20.75 95.73
N GLY A 62 -62.97 20.52 96.39
CA GLY A 62 -62.81 19.47 97.40
C GLY A 62 -63.48 19.78 98.74
N PRO A 63 -63.43 18.84 99.70
CA PRO A 63 -64.00 19.02 101.03
C PRO A 63 -63.20 20.04 101.84
N THR A 64 -63.90 20.83 102.66
CA THR A 64 -63.28 21.81 103.56
C THR A 64 -62.29 21.11 104.50
N GLN A 65 -61.02 21.47 104.44
CA GLN A 65 -59.97 20.93 105.30
C GLN A 65 -59.06 22.05 105.81
N ALA A 66 -58.91 22.12 107.13
CA ALA A 66 -57.91 22.95 107.80
C ALA A 66 -56.63 22.15 108.05
N GLY A 67 -55.48 22.83 108.04
CA GLY A 67 -54.19 22.22 108.39
C GLY A 67 -53.58 21.32 107.30
N ALA A 68 -53.95 21.50 106.03
CA ALA A 68 -53.43 20.68 104.94
C ALA A 68 -51.95 21.01 104.64
N ALA A 69 -51.16 19.95 104.39
CA ALA A 69 -49.78 20.06 103.97
C ALA A 69 -49.68 20.42 102.48
N TRP A 70 -48.71 21.25 102.12
CA TRP A 70 -48.67 21.84 100.79
C TRP A 70 -47.25 21.95 100.22
N TYR A 71 -47.19 22.04 98.88
CA TYR A 71 -45.98 22.30 98.13
C TYR A 71 -46.22 23.48 97.19
N ALA A 72 -45.33 24.46 97.25
CA ALA A 72 -45.23 25.46 96.20
C ALA A 72 -44.60 24.81 94.96
N ILE A 73 -45.32 24.85 93.85
CA ILE A 73 -44.78 24.54 92.54
C ILE A 73 -44.64 25.88 91.82
N PRO A 74 -43.40 26.42 91.72
CA PRO A 74 -43.18 27.64 90.99
C PRO A 74 -43.68 27.48 89.56
N ARG A 75 -44.47 28.45 89.10
CA ARG A 75 -45.01 28.49 87.75
C ARG A 75 -43.88 28.37 86.73
N ASP A 76 -42.75 29.01 86.98
CA ASP A 76 -41.58 29.00 86.11
C ASP A 76 -40.98 27.60 85.95
N ALA A 77 -40.98 26.76 86.98
CA ALA A 77 -40.46 25.40 86.92
C ALA A 77 -41.37 24.46 86.12
N MET A 78 -42.70 24.56 86.32
CA MET A 78 -43.66 23.84 85.49
C MET A 78 -43.61 24.29 84.03
N ASN A 79 -43.58 25.60 83.81
CA ASN A 79 -43.42 26.16 82.48
C ASN A 79 -42.11 25.70 81.83
N ALA A 80 -41.00 25.62 82.57
CA ALA A 80 -39.71 25.18 82.06
C ALA A 80 -39.68 23.70 81.68
N ILE A 81 -40.27 22.80 82.48
CA ILE A 81 -40.34 21.36 82.15
C ILE A 81 -41.24 21.14 80.93
N THR A 82 -42.42 21.78 80.91
CA THR A 82 -43.30 21.72 79.73
C THR A 82 -42.64 22.35 78.50
N ALA A 83 -41.89 23.45 78.67
CA ALA A 83 -41.14 24.08 77.58
C ALA A 83 -39.97 23.23 77.09
N GLN A 84 -39.25 22.54 77.98
CA GLN A 84 -38.14 21.66 77.61
C GLN A 84 -38.65 20.40 76.91
N LEU A 85 -39.70 19.77 77.42
CA LEU A 85 -40.35 18.66 76.73
C LEU A 85 -40.89 19.10 75.36
N ALA A 86 -41.47 20.30 75.26
CA ALA A 86 -41.88 20.88 73.99
C ALA A 86 -40.68 21.15 73.07
N ALA A 87 -39.53 21.57 73.60
CA ALA A 87 -38.31 21.80 72.83
C ALA A 87 -37.68 20.49 72.32
N ASP A 88 -37.61 19.46 73.16
CA ASP A 88 -37.06 18.14 72.82
C ASP A 88 -37.96 17.42 71.81
N THR A 89 -39.28 17.47 72.00
CA THR A 89 -40.24 16.94 71.02
C THR A 89 -40.16 17.73 69.70
N ALA A 90 -40.03 19.06 69.75
CA ALA A 90 -39.80 19.86 68.55
C ALA A 90 -38.45 19.56 67.88
N GLN A 91 -37.40 19.24 68.63
CA GLN A 91 -36.10 18.83 68.08
C GLN A 91 -36.18 17.44 67.44
N ALA A 92 -36.81 16.47 68.09
CA ALA A 92 -37.01 15.13 67.54
C ALA A 92 -37.88 15.17 66.26
N LEU A 93 -38.97 15.94 66.27
CA LEU A 93 -39.81 16.15 65.09
C LEU A 93 -39.05 16.86 63.97
N ARG A 94 -38.22 17.86 64.30
CA ARG A 94 -37.33 18.49 63.31
C ARG A 94 -36.31 17.51 62.75
N GLY A 95 -35.70 16.66 63.58
CA GLY A 95 -34.78 15.60 63.15
C GLY A 95 -35.45 14.64 62.19
N LEU A 96 -36.63 14.13 62.52
CA LEU A 96 -37.40 13.24 61.63
C LEU A 96 -37.81 13.94 60.33
N ASN A 97 -38.16 15.22 60.38
CA ASN A 97 -38.45 16.01 59.18
C ASN A 97 -37.21 16.21 58.32
N PHE A 98 -36.05 16.48 58.92
CA PHE A 98 -34.78 16.57 58.20
C PHE A 98 -34.39 15.23 57.60
N ASP A 99 -34.51 14.12 58.32
CA ASP A 99 -34.23 12.79 57.75
C ASP A 99 -35.12 12.50 56.56
N LYS A 100 -36.43 12.79 56.65
CA LYS A 100 -37.34 12.65 55.50
C LYS A 100 -36.89 13.50 54.32
N GLN A 101 -36.53 14.76 54.56
CA GLN A 101 -36.03 15.67 53.52
C GLN A 101 -34.68 15.23 52.94
N ASN A 102 -33.77 14.74 53.77
CA ASN A 102 -32.45 14.24 53.40
C ASN A 102 -32.59 13.00 52.50
N TRP A 103 -33.42 12.03 52.91
CA TRP A 103 -33.68 10.84 52.11
C TRP A 103 -34.33 11.18 50.77
N GLN A 104 -35.26 12.14 50.76
CA GLN A 104 -35.84 12.62 49.51
C GLN A 104 -34.76 13.17 48.56
N GLN A 105 -33.81 13.95 49.10
CA GLN A 105 -32.67 14.46 48.34
C GLN A 105 -31.72 13.35 47.85
N VAL A 106 -31.46 12.32 48.66
CA VAL A 106 -30.60 11.18 48.28
C VAL A 106 -31.19 10.42 47.09
N PHE A 107 -32.47 10.07 47.13
CA PHE A 107 -33.13 9.24 46.11
C PHE A 107 -33.47 10.00 44.83
N SER A 108 -33.81 11.30 44.94
CA SER A 108 -34.37 12.06 43.81
C SER A 108 -33.58 13.30 43.42
N GLY A 109 -32.64 13.75 44.25
CA GLY A 109 -31.79 14.90 43.96
C GLY A 109 -30.80 14.62 42.84
N THR A 110 -30.17 15.70 42.36
CA THR A 110 -29.12 15.67 41.34
C THR A 110 -27.88 16.40 41.87
N GLY A 111 -26.69 16.01 41.42
CA GLY A 111 -25.43 16.62 41.85
C GLY A 111 -25.09 16.35 43.32
N THR A 112 -24.57 17.38 44.00
CA THR A 112 -24.23 17.37 45.43
C THR A 112 -25.41 17.90 46.24
N ILE A 113 -25.84 17.15 47.24
CA ILE A 113 -26.92 17.49 48.17
C ILE A 113 -26.36 17.85 49.55
N THR A 114 -27.16 18.55 50.34
CA THR A 114 -26.81 18.92 51.73
C THR A 114 -27.68 18.14 52.69
N VAL A 115 -27.06 17.25 53.45
CA VAL A 115 -27.68 16.48 54.52
C VAL A 115 -27.66 17.30 55.80
N ARG A 116 -28.82 17.53 56.41
CA ARG A 116 -28.97 18.28 57.68
C ARG A 116 -29.16 17.31 58.84
N LEU A 117 -28.32 17.41 59.86
CA LEU A 117 -28.39 16.56 61.03
C LEU A 117 -29.33 17.14 62.10
N PRO A 118 -29.86 16.33 63.02
CA PRO A 118 -30.77 16.79 64.07
C PRO A 118 -30.17 17.81 65.05
N ASP A 119 -28.85 17.93 65.10
CA ASP A 119 -28.12 18.93 65.88
C ASP A 119 -27.97 20.29 65.15
N GLY A 120 -28.46 20.39 63.92
CA GLY A 120 -28.39 21.58 63.08
C GLY A 120 -27.13 21.67 62.22
N SER A 121 -26.18 20.76 62.36
CA SER A 121 -25.01 20.69 61.49
C SER A 121 -25.37 20.13 60.11
N SER A 122 -24.46 20.30 59.15
CA SER A 122 -24.67 19.82 57.78
C SER A 122 -23.44 19.12 57.19
N TYR A 123 -23.72 18.18 56.29
CA TYR A 123 -22.74 17.46 55.50
C TYR A 123 -23.12 17.52 54.02
N THR A 124 -22.14 17.67 53.12
CA THR A 124 -22.36 17.69 51.67
C THR A 124 -21.86 16.41 51.02
N GLY A 125 -22.68 15.79 50.18
CA GLY A 125 -22.33 14.56 49.46
C GLY A 125 -23.16 14.36 48.19
N PRO A 126 -22.79 13.40 47.32
CA PRO A 126 -23.52 13.17 46.08
C PRO A 126 -24.90 12.54 46.33
N ALA A 127 -25.91 12.97 45.57
CA ALA A 127 -27.15 12.22 45.42
C ALA A 127 -26.90 10.93 44.61
N TRP A 128 -27.77 9.92 44.76
CA TRP A 128 -27.55 8.63 44.08
C TRP A 128 -27.68 8.72 42.56
N ASN A 129 -28.56 9.59 42.04
CA ASN A 129 -28.69 9.81 40.60
C ASN A 129 -27.42 10.39 39.97
N SER A 130 -26.56 11.04 40.76
CA SER A 130 -25.29 11.59 40.29
C SER A 130 -24.30 10.50 39.88
N PHE A 131 -24.38 9.29 40.45
CA PHE A 131 -23.49 8.19 40.07
C PHE A 131 -23.73 7.70 38.64
N ILE A 132 -24.98 7.71 38.17
CA ILE A 132 -25.33 7.35 36.78
C ILE A 132 -24.70 8.36 35.81
N VAL A 133 -24.77 9.64 36.15
CA VAL A 133 -24.20 10.73 35.35
C VAL A 133 -22.66 10.66 35.32
N GLU A 134 -22.02 10.49 36.48
CA GLU A 134 -20.55 10.40 36.57
C GLU A 134 -20.00 9.13 35.92
N LEU A 135 -20.71 8.01 35.98
CA LEU A 135 -20.33 6.79 35.27
C LEU A 135 -20.41 6.99 33.74
N GLY A 136 -21.44 7.66 33.24
CA GLY A 136 -21.53 8.06 31.83
C GLY A 136 -20.39 8.96 31.39
N LYS A 137 -19.96 9.91 32.22
CA LYS A 137 -18.79 10.76 31.94
C LYS A 137 -17.48 9.96 31.86
N LYS A 138 -17.27 8.97 32.74
CA LYS A 138 -16.06 8.13 32.71
C LYS A 138 -16.04 7.15 31.54
N ALA A 139 -17.19 6.60 31.16
CA ALA A 139 -17.28 5.80 29.92
C ALA A 139 -16.86 6.66 28.72
N ASN A 140 -17.28 7.92 28.68
CA ASN A 140 -16.97 8.96 27.68
C ASN A 140 -15.56 9.59 27.76
N ALA A 141 -14.64 9.04 28.56
CA ALA A 141 -13.34 9.68 28.83
C ALA A 141 -12.13 9.08 28.09
N GLY A 142 -12.30 7.96 27.37
CA GLY A 142 -11.27 7.43 26.46
C GLY A 142 -11.40 8.02 25.04
N ASP A 143 -10.33 7.98 24.24
CA ASP A 143 -10.33 8.51 22.85
C ASP A 143 -11.34 7.79 21.92
N ASN A 144 -11.83 6.62 22.31
CA ASN A 144 -12.83 5.81 21.61
C ASN A 144 -13.91 5.27 22.56
N SER A 145 -14.35 6.11 23.49
CA SER A 145 -15.29 5.81 24.57
C SER A 145 -16.70 5.36 24.16
N ASP A 146 -17.03 5.51 22.90
CA ASP A 146 -18.38 5.42 22.34
C ASP A 146 -18.63 4.13 21.55
N ILE A 147 -17.64 3.23 21.46
CA ILE A 147 -17.75 2.01 20.64
C ILE A 147 -18.50 0.90 21.40
N THR A 148 -19.77 0.72 21.05
CA THR A 148 -20.68 -0.26 21.67
C THR A 148 -20.76 -1.60 20.93
N SER A 149 -20.44 -1.63 19.63
CA SER A 149 -20.08 -2.83 18.84
C SER A 149 -19.46 -2.37 17.52
N ILE A 150 -18.60 -3.19 16.90
CA ILE A 150 -18.17 -2.99 15.51
C ILE A 150 -18.62 -4.19 14.70
N SER A 151 -19.80 -4.08 14.09
CA SER A 151 -20.24 -5.00 13.03
C SER A 151 -20.70 -4.17 11.83
N GLY A 152 -20.00 -4.33 10.70
CA GLY A 152 -20.32 -3.65 9.44
C GLY A 152 -19.85 -2.19 9.32
N LEU A 153 -18.54 -1.93 9.40
CA LEU A 153 -17.98 -0.62 9.04
C LEU A 153 -18.23 -0.34 7.54
N LYS A 154 -19.16 0.57 7.23
CA LYS A 154 -19.47 1.01 5.85
C LYS A 154 -18.44 2.00 5.27
N THR A 155 -17.58 2.56 6.12
CA THR A 155 -16.47 3.41 5.76
C THR A 155 -15.21 2.87 6.41
N ALA A 156 -14.14 2.78 5.64
CA ALA A 156 -12.89 2.22 6.11
C ALA A 156 -12.17 3.15 7.07
N LEU A 157 -11.47 2.57 8.05
CA LEU A 157 -10.57 3.31 8.95
C LEU A 157 -9.30 3.71 8.19
N SER A 158 -8.79 4.91 8.47
CA SER A 158 -7.55 5.40 7.86
C SER A 158 -6.32 4.68 8.39
N ILE A 159 -5.19 4.81 7.69
CA ILE A 159 -3.92 4.15 8.04
C ILE A 159 -3.39 4.64 9.40
N ALA A 160 -3.46 5.94 9.69
CA ALA A 160 -3.00 6.51 10.96
C ALA A 160 -3.82 6.01 12.17
N GLN A 161 -5.04 5.53 11.94
CA GLN A 161 -5.94 4.96 12.95
C GLN A 161 -5.85 3.43 13.01
N GLY A 162 -4.87 2.82 12.32
CA GLY A 162 -4.67 1.37 12.28
C GLY A 162 -5.57 0.61 11.29
N GLY A 163 -6.29 1.32 10.40
CA GLY A 163 -7.08 0.73 9.33
C GLY A 163 -6.35 0.60 7.99
N THR A 164 -7.01 0.01 6.99
CA THR A 164 -6.44 -0.17 5.64
C THR A 164 -6.90 0.89 4.63
N GLY A 165 -7.86 1.75 5.01
CA GLY A 165 -8.40 2.82 4.16
C GLY A 165 -9.41 2.37 3.09
N GLU A 166 -9.77 1.08 3.00
CA GLU A 166 -10.67 0.56 1.95
C GLU A 166 -11.97 -0.09 2.40
N LYS A 167 -13.02 0.10 1.60
CA LYS A 167 -14.39 -0.37 1.86
C LYS A 167 -14.72 -1.72 1.19
N THR A 168 -13.88 -2.19 0.28
CA THR A 168 -14.15 -3.34 -0.59
C THR A 168 -13.15 -4.46 -0.29
N PRO A 169 -13.56 -5.73 -0.15
CA PRO A 169 -12.62 -6.84 0.01
C PRO A 169 -11.84 -7.05 -1.29
N GLY A 170 -10.59 -6.60 -1.36
CA GLY A 170 -9.71 -6.92 -2.49
C GLY A 170 -8.68 -5.84 -2.85
N MET A 171 -7.42 -6.29 -2.88
CA MET A 171 -6.25 -5.71 -3.55
C MET A 171 -5.49 -4.52 -2.94
N LYS A 172 -6.06 -3.64 -2.10
CA LYS A 172 -5.28 -2.53 -1.49
C LYS A 172 -5.05 -2.66 0.01
N LEU A 173 -5.39 -3.81 0.59
CA LEU A 173 -4.89 -4.28 1.90
C LEU A 173 -3.35 -4.15 2.01
N LEU A 174 -2.69 -4.23 0.85
CA LEU A 174 -1.25 -4.13 0.64
C LEU A 174 -0.67 -2.73 0.94
N GLY A 175 -1.32 -1.65 0.49
CA GLY A 175 -0.77 -0.29 0.65
C GLY A 175 -0.74 0.22 2.09
N GLY A 176 -1.74 -0.17 2.91
CA GLY A 176 -1.90 0.32 4.29
C GLY A 176 -1.12 -0.47 5.35
N LEU A 177 -0.82 -1.75 5.10
CA LEU A 177 -0.07 -2.62 6.02
C LEU A 177 1.44 -2.67 5.73
N GLY A 178 1.94 -1.85 4.80
CA GLY A 178 3.34 -1.88 4.38
C GLY A 178 3.73 -3.06 3.48
N LEU A 179 2.80 -3.97 3.17
CA LEU A 179 2.94 -4.90 2.06
C LEU A 179 2.68 -4.14 0.76
N LYS A 180 3.51 -3.16 0.38
CA LYS A 180 3.30 -2.36 -0.84
C LYS A 180 2.85 -3.24 -2.00
N SER A 181 1.93 -2.71 -2.81
CA SER A 181 1.23 -3.34 -3.94
C SER A 181 2.14 -3.96 -5.02
N ASN A 182 2.94 -4.96 -4.64
CA ASN A 182 3.86 -5.69 -5.51
C ASN A 182 3.10 -6.65 -6.45
N SER A 183 1.77 -6.54 -6.51
CA SER A 183 0.90 -7.21 -7.47
C SER A 183 0.24 -6.25 -8.48
N ARG A 184 0.69 -4.98 -8.57
CA ARG A 184 0.30 -4.11 -9.69
C ARG A 184 1.47 -3.89 -10.63
N PHE A 185 1.43 -4.61 -11.74
CA PHE A 185 2.08 -4.33 -13.00
C PHE A 185 2.29 -2.82 -13.20
N LEU A 186 3.54 -2.36 -13.12
CA LEU A 186 3.89 -0.98 -13.43
C LEU A 186 3.81 -0.80 -14.95
N THR A 187 2.63 -0.42 -15.44
CA THR A 187 2.40 -0.05 -16.85
C THR A 187 2.73 1.41 -17.13
N THR A 188 3.28 2.16 -16.17
CA THR A 188 3.55 3.60 -16.33
C THR A 188 5.04 3.90 -16.38
N THR A 189 5.45 4.38 -17.56
CA THR A 189 6.75 4.94 -17.88
C THR A 189 7.13 6.06 -16.89
N GLY A 190 8.32 5.98 -16.28
CA GLY A 190 9.03 7.17 -15.80
C GLY A 190 9.09 7.47 -14.29
N SER A 191 8.70 6.59 -13.37
CA SER A 191 8.85 6.87 -11.93
C SER A 191 9.84 5.92 -11.24
N TYR A 192 11.02 6.43 -10.89
CA TYR A 192 12.04 5.72 -10.11
C TYR A 192 11.71 5.81 -8.61
N ILE A 193 11.59 4.66 -7.94
CA ILE A 193 11.48 4.57 -6.49
C ILE A 193 12.71 3.81 -5.96
N PRO A 194 13.56 4.43 -5.12
CA PRO A 194 14.72 3.75 -4.54
C PRO A 194 14.28 2.58 -3.65
N GLY A 195 14.84 1.38 -3.88
CA GLY A 195 14.73 0.24 -2.96
C GLY A 195 13.74 -0.89 -3.32
N GLU A 196 13.26 -0.97 -4.57
CA GLU A 196 12.36 -2.07 -4.99
C GLU A 196 13.08 -3.13 -5.83
N PHE A 197 12.69 -4.40 -5.64
CA PHE A 197 13.06 -5.52 -6.51
C PHE A 197 12.32 -5.37 -7.83
N VAL A 198 13.03 -5.43 -8.96
CA VAL A 198 12.41 -5.47 -10.29
C VAL A 198 11.91 -6.90 -10.52
N PRO A 199 10.60 -7.19 -10.54
CA PRO A 199 10.15 -8.49 -10.96
C PRO A 199 10.41 -8.61 -12.47
N GLN A 200 10.88 -9.79 -12.89
CA GLN A 200 10.90 -10.19 -14.29
C GLN A 200 9.45 -10.25 -14.80
N ALA A 201 8.95 -9.13 -15.30
CA ALA A 201 7.64 -9.04 -15.93
C ALA A 201 7.82 -9.07 -17.46
N VAL A 202 6.89 -9.73 -18.15
CA VAL A 202 6.73 -9.62 -19.60
C VAL A 202 6.36 -8.16 -19.89
N TYR A 203 7.31 -7.35 -20.35
CA TYR A 203 7.04 -5.95 -20.71
C TYR A 203 6.73 -5.84 -22.21
N ASP A 204 5.51 -5.44 -22.56
CA ASP A 204 5.14 -5.21 -23.95
C ASP A 204 5.63 -3.84 -24.43
N SER A 205 6.81 -3.84 -25.05
CA SER A 205 7.45 -2.63 -25.54
C SER A 205 6.82 -2.10 -26.83
N ARG A 206 5.83 -2.80 -27.41
CA ARG A 206 5.08 -2.33 -28.59
C ARG A 206 4.24 -1.09 -28.30
N SER A 207 3.89 -0.85 -27.03
CA SER A 207 3.13 0.31 -26.56
C SER A 207 3.95 1.60 -26.46
N ILE A 208 5.27 1.55 -26.57
CA ILE A 208 6.15 2.72 -26.44
C ILE A 208 6.06 3.59 -27.71
N VAL A 209 5.66 4.84 -27.52
CA VAL A 209 5.70 5.87 -28.56
C VAL A 209 7.09 6.50 -28.61
N GLY A 210 7.64 6.76 -29.80
CA GLY A 210 8.97 7.39 -29.94
C GLY A 210 10.13 6.48 -29.50
N TYR A 211 10.23 5.31 -30.11
CA TYR A 211 11.18 4.23 -29.77
C TYR A 211 12.66 4.64 -29.69
N ALA A 212 13.06 5.70 -30.40
CA ALA A 212 14.42 6.18 -30.41
C ALA A 212 14.76 6.93 -29.11
N ASN A 213 13.80 7.56 -28.43
CA ASN A 213 14.09 8.32 -27.22
C ASN A 213 14.18 7.37 -26.02
N ILE A 214 15.33 7.34 -25.36
CA ILE A 214 15.58 6.43 -24.23
C ILE A 214 14.71 6.74 -23.00
N HIS A 215 14.21 7.97 -22.87
CA HIS A 215 13.35 8.37 -21.75
C HIS A 215 11.98 7.70 -21.76
N ASN A 216 11.53 7.28 -22.96
CA ASN A 216 10.26 6.59 -23.14
C ASN A 216 10.34 5.12 -22.69
N TRP A 217 11.53 4.64 -22.33
CA TRP A 217 11.75 3.29 -21.83
C TRP A 217 11.71 3.22 -20.30
N PRO A 218 11.28 2.08 -19.73
CA PRO A 218 11.25 1.87 -18.28
C PRO A 218 12.61 2.08 -17.63
N LEU A 219 12.56 2.48 -16.35
CA LEU A 219 13.73 2.55 -15.48
C LEU A 219 14.06 1.17 -14.93
N GLY A 220 15.35 0.89 -14.73
CA GLY A 220 15.87 -0.40 -14.27
C GLY A 220 16.19 -1.37 -15.41
N ILE A 221 16.13 -2.67 -15.12
CA ILE A 221 16.34 -3.75 -16.08
C ILE A 221 14.97 -4.29 -16.50
N SER A 222 14.59 -4.13 -17.78
CA SER A 222 13.32 -4.63 -18.31
C SER A 222 13.56 -5.55 -19.51
N ALA A 223 12.89 -6.70 -19.54
CA ALA A 223 12.93 -7.63 -20.67
C ALA A 223 11.53 -7.77 -21.28
N GLY A 224 11.46 -7.90 -22.60
CA GLY A 224 10.19 -7.89 -23.30
C GLY A 224 10.31 -8.08 -24.80
N VAL A 225 9.23 -7.74 -25.50
CA VAL A 225 9.15 -7.80 -26.96
C VAL A 225 8.83 -6.44 -27.55
N GLN A 226 9.33 -6.15 -28.75
CA GLN A 226 9.06 -4.93 -29.50
C GLN A 226 8.77 -5.25 -30.97
N SER A 227 7.96 -4.43 -31.66
CA SER A 227 7.87 -4.50 -33.11
C SER A 227 9.23 -4.15 -33.74
N GLY A 228 9.72 -5.05 -34.58
CA GLY A 228 11.01 -4.93 -35.25
C GLY A 228 11.05 -3.82 -36.31
N ALA A 229 9.87 -3.41 -36.82
CA ALA A 229 9.70 -2.26 -37.73
C ALA A 229 10.20 -0.94 -37.13
N ASN A 230 10.35 -0.86 -35.80
CA ASN A 230 10.91 0.28 -35.07
C ASN A 230 12.45 0.37 -35.16
N GLY A 231 13.00 0.12 -36.35
CA GLY A 231 14.38 0.45 -36.69
C GLY A 231 15.45 -0.59 -36.34
N THR A 232 15.11 -1.83 -35.98
CA THR A 232 16.10 -2.88 -35.68
C THR A 232 16.05 -4.10 -36.57
N ASP A 233 14.86 -4.61 -36.87
CA ASP A 233 14.67 -5.78 -37.72
C ASP A 233 13.28 -5.69 -38.33
N GLN A 234 13.13 -5.22 -39.58
CA GLN A 234 11.81 -4.96 -40.18
C GLN A 234 10.92 -6.21 -40.27
N SER A 235 11.44 -7.39 -39.92
CA SER A 235 10.71 -8.64 -39.80
C SER A 235 10.10 -8.82 -38.39
N GLY A 236 8.78 -8.64 -38.29
CA GLY A 236 7.98 -9.12 -37.16
C GLY A 236 8.34 -8.51 -35.79
N VAL A 237 8.54 -9.38 -34.78
CA VAL A 237 8.75 -9.03 -33.37
C VAL A 237 10.17 -9.41 -32.95
N ILE A 238 10.82 -8.53 -32.18
CA ILE A 238 12.15 -8.76 -31.61
C ILE A 238 12.07 -8.95 -30.10
N SER A 239 12.93 -9.81 -29.55
CA SER A 239 13.21 -9.84 -28.11
C SER A 239 14.10 -8.67 -27.74
N LEU A 240 13.86 -8.05 -26.60
CA LEU A 240 14.60 -6.87 -26.14
C LEU A 240 14.87 -6.95 -24.63
N LEU A 241 16.11 -6.67 -24.25
CA LEU A 241 16.52 -6.39 -22.88
C LEU A 241 16.97 -4.93 -22.80
N THR A 242 16.43 -4.15 -21.89
CA THR A 242 16.78 -2.74 -21.67
C THR A 242 17.34 -2.56 -20.28
N VAL A 243 18.43 -1.80 -20.16
CA VAL A 243 19.00 -1.35 -18.91
C VAL A 243 19.02 0.17 -18.93
N ARG A 244 18.22 0.79 -18.07
CA ARG A 244 18.20 2.25 -17.86
C ARG A 244 18.45 2.54 -16.40
N GLY A 245 19.67 3.00 -16.09
CA GLY A 245 20.16 3.08 -14.71
C GLY A 245 19.55 4.21 -13.87
N TRP A 246 19.36 5.39 -14.48
CA TRP A 246 19.04 6.61 -13.73
C TRP A 246 17.77 7.30 -14.28
N PRO A 247 16.96 7.93 -13.40
CA PRO A 247 15.79 8.70 -13.81
C PRO A 247 16.15 9.96 -14.60
N ASP A 248 17.34 10.49 -14.38
CA ASP A 248 17.87 11.70 -15.02
C ASP A 248 18.99 11.39 -16.01
N ASP A 249 19.53 12.45 -16.62
CA ASP A 249 20.58 12.36 -17.63
C ASP A 249 21.98 12.07 -17.04
N SER A 250 22.13 12.04 -15.71
CA SER A 250 23.45 11.99 -15.06
C SER A 250 24.24 10.70 -15.34
N GLY A 251 23.54 9.61 -15.63
CA GLY A 251 24.14 8.35 -16.04
C GLY A 251 23.44 7.72 -17.25
N ILE A 252 22.73 8.52 -18.03
CA ILE A 252 21.94 8.00 -19.15
C ILE A 252 22.83 7.42 -20.25
N SER A 253 24.04 7.96 -20.43
CA SER A 253 25.04 7.44 -21.38
C SER A 253 25.51 6.01 -21.08
N ALA A 254 25.30 5.52 -19.84
CA ALA A 254 25.60 4.14 -19.45
C ALA A 254 24.41 3.18 -19.62
N SER A 255 23.24 3.69 -20.06
CA SER A 255 22.09 2.86 -20.38
C SER A 255 22.33 2.12 -21.70
N CYS A 256 21.67 0.98 -21.92
CA CYS A 256 21.83 0.20 -23.15
C CYS A 256 20.66 -0.74 -23.38
N GLN A 257 20.55 -1.26 -24.60
CA GLN A 257 19.59 -2.30 -24.96
C GLN A 257 20.25 -3.41 -25.75
N TRP A 258 19.78 -4.64 -25.62
CA TRP A 258 20.13 -5.77 -26.47
C TRP A 258 18.89 -6.29 -27.14
N PHE A 259 18.98 -6.60 -28.44
CA PHE A 259 17.86 -7.15 -29.18
C PHE A 259 18.27 -8.35 -30.03
N MET A 260 17.31 -9.26 -30.21
CA MET A 260 17.43 -10.37 -31.15
C MET A 260 16.12 -10.52 -31.94
N GLY A 261 16.26 -10.56 -33.27
CA GLY A 261 15.19 -10.85 -34.22
C GLY A 261 15.53 -12.03 -35.13
N ALA A 262 14.63 -12.30 -36.08
CA ALA A 262 14.75 -13.42 -37.02
C ALA A 262 15.86 -13.21 -38.05
N THR A 263 16.21 -11.96 -38.38
CA THR A 263 17.26 -11.66 -39.37
C THR A 263 18.44 -10.93 -38.74
N LYS A 264 18.19 -10.05 -37.77
CA LYS A 264 19.21 -9.19 -37.15
C LYS A 264 19.30 -9.39 -35.65
N ALA A 265 20.47 -9.15 -35.09
CA ALA A 265 20.71 -9.07 -33.65
C ALA A 265 21.71 -7.95 -33.39
N GLY A 266 21.67 -7.35 -32.21
CA GLY A 266 22.50 -6.21 -31.92
C GLY A 266 22.29 -5.63 -30.55
N TYR A 267 22.88 -4.46 -30.34
CA TYR A 267 22.66 -3.64 -29.17
C TYR A 267 22.37 -2.20 -29.57
N ARG A 268 21.74 -1.46 -28.67
CA ARG A 268 21.51 -0.03 -28.82
C ARG A 268 22.13 0.72 -27.66
N TYR A 269 22.71 1.87 -27.95
CA TYR A 269 23.30 2.74 -26.94
C TYR A 269 22.83 4.20 -27.11
N PRO A 270 22.87 5.02 -26.07
CA PRO A 270 22.30 6.36 -26.06
C PRO A 270 23.35 7.32 -26.62
N GLY A 271 22.99 8.05 -27.67
CA GLY A 271 23.76 9.15 -28.20
C GLY A 271 23.03 10.47 -28.01
N TYR A 272 23.71 11.44 -27.43
CA TYR A 272 23.17 12.79 -27.26
C TYR A 272 23.02 13.48 -28.62
N ASN A 273 21.85 14.04 -28.89
CA ASN A 273 21.60 14.93 -30.01
C ASN A 273 21.47 16.36 -29.48
N SER A 274 22.42 17.22 -29.85
CA SER A 274 22.48 18.62 -29.41
C SER A 274 21.40 19.51 -30.03
N VAL A 275 20.78 19.10 -31.14
CA VAL A 275 19.73 19.88 -31.82
C VAL A 275 18.43 19.83 -31.02
N ASP A 276 18.06 18.63 -30.56
CA ASP A 276 16.81 18.38 -29.84
C ASP A 276 17.00 18.34 -28.31
N ALA A 277 18.24 18.53 -27.84
CA ALA A 277 18.65 18.38 -26.45
C ALA A 277 18.16 17.07 -25.81
N ALA A 278 18.22 15.96 -26.57
CA ALA A 278 17.64 14.68 -26.20
C ALA A 278 18.59 13.50 -26.45
N TRP A 279 18.38 12.42 -25.73
CA TRP A 279 19.14 11.17 -25.86
C TRP A 279 18.41 10.17 -26.73
N TYR A 280 19.00 9.86 -27.88
CA TYR A 280 18.46 8.90 -28.83
C TYR A 280 19.30 7.62 -28.86
N LEU A 281 18.61 6.48 -28.93
CA LEU A 281 19.20 5.18 -29.11
C LEU A 281 19.78 5.06 -30.53
N ARG A 282 21.06 4.71 -30.60
CA ARG A 282 21.81 4.36 -31.81
C ARG A 282 21.96 2.84 -31.85
N THR A 283 21.80 2.25 -33.02
CA THR A 283 21.82 0.79 -33.20
C THR A 283 23.16 0.35 -33.76
N GLU A 284 23.75 -0.67 -33.14
CA GLU A 284 24.90 -1.41 -33.68
C GLU A 284 24.50 -2.87 -33.88
N TYR A 285 24.80 -3.39 -35.06
CA TYR A 285 24.47 -4.76 -35.41
C TYR A 285 25.64 -5.69 -35.08
N LEU A 286 25.31 -6.84 -34.50
CA LEU A 286 26.27 -7.92 -34.32
C LEU A 286 26.38 -8.73 -35.60
N TRP A 287 27.61 -8.96 -36.05
CA TRP A 287 27.91 -9.89 -37.12
C TRP A 287 27.83 -11.32 -36.58
N CYS A 288 27.02 -12.16 -37.21
CA CYS A 288 26.87 -13.57 -36.85
C CYS A 288 26.84 -14.45 -38.09
N THR A 289 26.87 -15.77 -37.92
CA THR A 289 26.81 -16.75 -39.02
C THR A 289 25.55 -16.63 -39.89
N ARG A 290 24.49 -15.98 -39.38
CA ARG A 290 23.27 -15.68 -40.15
C ARG A 290 23.39 -14.44 -41.04
N THR A 291 24.23 -13.46 -40.65
CA THR A 291 24.37 -12.18 -41.37
C THR A 291 25.69 -12.04 -42.11
N THR A 292 26.59 -13.02 -41.95
CA THR A 292 27.91 -13.02 -42.57
C THR A 292 28.33 -14.40 -43.07
N THR A 293 29.17 -14.42 -44.10
CA THR A 293 29.93 -15.58 -44.59
C THR A 293 31.43 -15.32 -44.39
N VAL A 294 32.23 -16.38 -44.49
CA VAL A 294 33.70 -16.31 -44.44
C VAL A 294 34.24 -16.73 -45.80
N ASP A 295 35.08 -15.89 -46.40
CA ASP A 295 35.72 -16.22 -47.68
C ASP A 295 36.83 -17.27 -47.55
N SER A 296 37.41 -17.68 -48.68
CA SER A 296 38.51 -18.65 -48.73
C SER A 296 39.79 -18.21 -48.03
N ASN A 297 39.92 -16.92 -47.70
CA ASN A 297 41.06 -16.34 -47.00
C ASN A 297 40.75 -16.03 -45.53
N GLY A 298 39.55 -16.37 -45.03
CA GLY A 298 39.15 -16.13 -43.64
C GLY A 298 38.54 -14.75 -43.35
N PHE A 299 38.27 -13.91 -44.34
CA PHE A 299 37.64 -12.60 -44.11
C PHE A 299 36.12 -12.72 -43.98
N ILE A 300 35.56 -11.92 -43.06
CA ILE A 300 34.10 -11.84 -42.83
C ILE A 300 33.46 -10.88 -43.84
N LYS A 301 32.33 -11.31 -44.37
CA LYS A 301 31.73 -10.84 -45.61
C LYS A 301 30.19 -10.85 -45.42
N LYS A 302 29.42 -9.84 -45.87
CA LYS A 302 27.94 -9.82 -45.71
C LYS A 302 27.30 -11.10 -46.27
N ALA A 303 26.33 -11.71 -45.57
CA ALA A 303 25.63 -12.90 -46.07
C ALA A 303 24.89 -12.61 -47.39
N SER A 304 25.04 -13.54 -48.33
CA SER A 304 24.33 -13.66 -49.61
C SER A 304 24.30 -15.14 -50.01
N PRO A 305 23.47 -15.58 -50.96
CA PRO A 305 23.53 -16.97 -51.42
C PRO A 305 24.92 -17.25 -52.01
N VAL A 306 25.65 -18.18 -51.40
CA VAL A 306 27.04 -18.49 -51.75
C VAL A 306 27.21 -19.99 -51.82
N ILE A 307 27.84 -20.43 -52.92
CA ILE A 307 28.21 -21.80 -53.16
C ILE A 307 29.73 -21.88 -53.18
N LYS A 308 30.30 -22.74 -52.34
CA LYS A 308 31.72 -23.09 -52.39
C LYS A 308 31.89 -24.35 -53.21
N ILE A 309 32.83 -24.35 -54.16
CA ILE A 309 33.12 -25.46 -55.05
C ILE A 309 34.54 -25.95 -54.79
N PHE A 310 34.70 -27.26 -54.62
CA PHE A 310 35.97 -27.93 -54.35
C PHE A 310 36.47 -28.70 -55.58
N SER A 311 37.75 -29.10 -55.54
CA SER A 311 38.46 -29.72 -56.67
C SER A 311 37.73 -30.92 -57.29
N ASP A 312 37.14 -31.77 -56.45
CA ASP A 312 36.48 -33.02 -56.83
C ASP A 312 35.01 -32.84 -57.24
N GLY A 313 34.51 -31.60 -57.26
CA GLY A 313 33.11 -31.28 -57.54
C GLY A 313 32.21 -31.34 -56.30
N LYS A 314 32.73 -31.64 -55.11
CA LYS A 314 31.98 -31.38 -53.87
C LYS A 314 31.71 -29.89 -53.75
N PHE A 315 30.64 -29.56 -53.05
CA PHE A 315 30.26 -28.19 -52.82
C PHE A 315 29.59 -28.02 -51.44
N GLU A 316 29.65 -26.80 -50.93
CA GLU A 316 28.92 -26.38 -49.74
C GLU A 316 28.00 -25.21 -50.11
N THR A 317 26.75 -25.30 -49.69
CA THR A 317 25.77 -24.21 -49.76
C THR A 317 25.63 -23.56 -48.38
N ASN A 318 25.27 -22.27 -48.36
CA ASN A 318 24.74 -21.66 -47.15
C ASN A 318 23.20 -21.76 -47.13
N ASN A 319 22.58 -21.31 -46.05
CA ASN A 319 21.11 -21.35 -45.90
C ASN A 319 20.38 -20.64 -47.05
N GLU A 320 20.94 -19.55 -47.58
CA GLU A 320 20.31 -18.78 -48.65
C GLU A 320 20.43 -19.48 -50.02
N SER A 321 21.49 -20.26 -50.26
CA SER A 321 21.68 -21.04 -51.50
C SER A 321 21.24 -22.50 -51.36
N GLU A 322 20.40 -22.82 -50.39
CA GLU A 322 19.89 -24.18 -50.20
C GLU A 322 19.05 -24.62 -51.40
N GLY A 323 19.35 -25.81 -51.92
CA GLY A 323 18.72 -26.37 -53.14
C GLY A 323 19.54 -26.16 -54.42
N ALA A 324 20.56 -25.29 -54.40
CA ALA A 324 21.53 -25.21 -55.49
C ALA A 324 22.36 -26.51 -55.58
N GLN A 325 22.76 -26.88 -56.80
CA GLN A 325 23.51 -28.10 -57.07
C GLN A 325 24.77 -27.76 -57.85
N VAL A 326 25.85 -28.51 -57.60
CA VAL A 326 27.09 -28.42 -58.39
C VAL A 326 27.46 -29.79 -58.93
N THR A 327 27.79 -29.84 -60.22
CA THR A 327 28.27 -31.05 -60.90
C THR A 327 29.58 -30.75 -61.62
N ARG A 328 30.60 -31.57 -61.41
CA ARG A 328 31.85 -31.50 -62.17
C ARG A 328 31.68 -32.25 -63.50
N GLU A 329 31.67 -31.51 -64.60
CA GLU A 329 31.47 -32.06 -65.96
C GLU A 329 32.79 -32.51 -66.61
N GLY A 330 33.91 -31.99 -66.15
CA GLY A 330 35.24 -32.29 -66.66
C GLY A 330 36.34 -31.65 -65.83
N VAL A 331 37.60 -31.81 -66.26
CA VAL A 331 38.74 -31.15 -65.62
C VAL A 331 38.57 -29.63 -65.74
N GLY A 332 38.49 -28.95 -64.60
CA GLY A 332 38.30 -27.51 -64.52
C GLY A 332 36.92 -27.03 -64.99
N VAL A 333 35.92 -27.90 -65.10
CA VAL A 333 34.57 -27.53 -65.57
C VAL A 333 33.52 -27.93 -64.54
N TYR A 334 32.82 -26.94 -63.98
CA TYR A 334 31.83 -27.11 -62.92
C TYR A 334 30.52 -26.41 -63.29
N ARG A 335 29.42 -27.15 -63.34
CA ARG A 335 28.08 -26.63 -63.59
C ARG A 335 27.36 -26.40 -62.27
N ILE A 336 26.82 -25.20 -62.10
CA ILE A 336 25.93 -24.81 -61.01
C ILE A 336 24.51 -24.74 -61.56
N SER A 337 23.58 -25.47 -60.96
CA SER A 337 22.17 -25.51 -61.37
C SER A 337 21.22 -25.22 -60.20
N ASN A 338 19.93 -25.07 -60.52
CA ASN A 338 18.86 -24.61 -59.60
C ASN A 338 19.10 -23.20 -59.05
N ILE A 339 19.62 -22.31 -59.90
CA ILE A 339 19.91 -20.91 -59.62
C ILE A 339 19.37 -20.04 -60.77
N LEU A 340 19.21 -18.73 -60.56
CA LEU A 340 18.78 -17.77 -61.59
C LEU A 340 19.95 -17.08 -62.31
N GLY A 341 21.19 -17.38 -61.91
CA GLY A 341 22.40 -16.78 -62.46
C GLY A 341 23.30 -16.18 -61.38
N PRO A 342 24.34 -15.40 -61.77
CA PRO A 342 25.20 -14.73 -60.81
C PRO A 342 24.42 -13.65 -60.06
N HIS A 343 24.75 -13.46 -58.79
CA HIS A 343 24.07 -12.47 -57.96
C HIS A 343 24.25 -11.06 -58.53
N SER A 344 23.15 -10.31 -58.60
CA SER A 344 23.08 -8.93 -59.14
C SER A 344 23.80 -7.82 -58.32
N ASP A 345 24.29 -8.10 -57.11
CA ASP A 345 24.93 -7.09 -56.25
C ASP A 345 26.38 -6.81 -56.65
N LYS A 346 26.63 -5.59 -57.13
CA LYS A 346 27.94 -5.08 -57.58
C LYS A 346 28.97 -4.95 -56.46
N ALA A 347 28.57 -5.03 -55.19
CA ALA A 347 29.47 -4.93 -54.04
C ALA A 347 30.52 -6.07 -53.99
N TRP A 348 30.32 -7.14 -54.77
CA TRP A 348 31.19 -8.30 -54.82
C TRP A 348 31.55 -8.69 -56.26
N GLY A 349 32.81 -8.48 -56.63
CA GLY A 349 33.31 -8.93 -57.94
C GLY A 349 32.95 -8.01 -59.12
N GLY A 350 32.12 -6.98 -58.93
CA GLY A 350 31.80 -5.99 -59.96
C GLY A 350 30.66 -6.43 -60.89
N ILE A 351 30.73 -6.02 -62.16
CA ILE A 351 29.68 -6.30 -63.18
C ILE A 351 29.69 -7.77 -63.65
N ASP A 352 30.80 -8.48 -63.46
CA ASP A 352 31.04 -9.84 -63.96
C ASP A 352 30.74 -10.93 -62.90
N GLY A 353 29.94 -10.60 -61.89
CA GLY A 353 29.49 -11.54 -60.86
C GLY A 353 30.44 -11.71 -59.66
N GLY A 354 29.87 -12.23 -58.56
CA GLY A 354 30.55 -12.39 -57.27
C GLY A 354 31.39 -13.66 -57.16
N PHE A 355 32.44 -13.78 -57.97
CA PHE A 355 33.41 -14.88 -57.91
C PHE A 355 34.62 -14.55 -57.03
N GLU A 356 35.00 -15.49 -56.19
CA GLU A 356 36.22 -15.40 -55.37
C GLU A 356 37.14 -16.59 -55.66
N ILE A 357 38.16 -16.29 -56.47
CA ILE A 357 39.14 -17.25 -56.98
C ILE A 357 40.21 -17.54 -55.92
N PRO A 358 40.63 -18.81 -55.74
CA PRO A 358 41.79 -19.21 -54.93
C PRO A 358 43.03 -18.33 -55.16
N LYS A 359 43.70 -17.95 -54.08
CA LYS A 359 44.89 -17.09 -54.11
C LYS A 359 46.06 -17.75 -53.37
N ASP A 360 47.27 -17.39 -53.77
CA ASP A 360 48.48 -17.74 -53.06
C ASP A 360 48.72 -16.80 -51.85
N ARG A 361 49.78 -17.06 -51.09
CA ARG A 361 50.21 -16.24 -49.94
C ARG A 361 50.56 -14.78 -50.29
N ASN A 362 50.76 -14.48 -51.57
CA ASN A 362 51.12 -13.16 -52.09
C ASN A 362 49.91 -12.44 -52.72
N GLY A 363 48.71 -13.03 -52.62
CA GLY A 363 47.48 -12.49 -53.20
C GLY A 363 47.34 -12.73 -54.72
N GLN A 364 48.23 -13.50 -55.33
CA GLN A 364 48.17 -13.87 -56.73
C GLN A 364 47.09 -14.93 -56.93
N ARG A 365 46.22 -14.76 -57.92
CA ARG A 365 45.17 -15.74 -58.23
C ARG A 365 45.79 -16.97 -58.85
N LEU A 366 45.42 -18.15 -58.35
CA LEU A 366 45.98 -19.44 -58.78
C LEU A 366 45.38 -19.94 -60.10
N LEU A 367 44.22 -19.39 -60.49
CA LEU A 367 43.43 -19.81 -61.64
C LEU A 367 43.00 -18.59 -62.46
N TRP A 368 42.83 -18.80 -63.76
CA TRP A 368 41.87 -18.02 -64.55
C TRP A 368 40.49 -18.62 -64.39
N LEU A 369 39.48 -17.75 -64.36
CA LEU A 369 38.09 -18.15 -64.31
C LEU A 369 37.37 -17.53 -65.49
N ASP A 370 36.66 -18.38 -66.22
CA ASP A 370 35.68 -18.00 -67.23
C ASP A 370 34.33 -18.61 -66.83
N TYR A 371 33.23 -17.99 -67.23
CA TYR A 371 31.91 -18.52 -66.95
C TYR A 371 30.90 -18.19 -68.04
N GLU A 372 29.98 -19.13 -68.27
CA GLU A 372 28.83 -18.95 -69.16
C GLU A 372 27.55 -19.09 -68.33
N VAL A 373 26.54 -18.29 -68.64
CA VAL A 373 25.21 -18.39 -68.02
C VAL A 373 24.25 -18.95 -69.06
N ASP A 374 23.65 -20.09 -68.75
CA ASP A 374 22.66 -20.74 -69.60
C ASP A 374 21.30 -20.04 -69.50
N ALA A 375 20.42 -20.32 -70.46
CA ALA A 375 19.09 -19.68 -70.54
C ALA A 375 18.18 -20.00 -69.34
N ASP A 376 18.46 -21.10 -68.62
CA ASP A 376 17.77 -21.50 -67.39
C ASP A 376 18.33 -20.83 -66.12
N GLY A 377 19.40 -20.02 -66.25
CA GLY A 377 20.10 -19.37 -65.15
C GLY A 377 21.26 -20.20 -64.57
N SER A 378 21.47 -21.44 -65.03
CA SER A 378 22.61 -22.26 -64.63
C SER A 378 23.93 -21.58 -65.02
N ILE A 379 24.97 -21.74 -64.20
CA ILE A 379 26.30 -21.17 -64.47
C ILE A 379 27.26 -22.31 -64.76
N LEU A 380 27.93 -22.25 -65.91
CA LEU A 380 29.04 -23.13 -66.24
C LEU A 380 30.36 -22.42 -65.96
N VAL A 381 31.04 -22.83 -64.89
CA VAL A 381 32.33 -22.29 -64.49
C VAL A 381 33.46 -23.10 -65.11
N LYS A 382 34.42 -22.41 -65.73
CA LYS A 382 35.63 -22.99 -66.33
C LYS A 382 36.87 -22.40 -65.67
N THR A 383 37.76 -23.25 -65.19
CA THR A 383 39.01 -22.87 -64.52
C THR A 383 40.23 -23.31 -65.31
N TYR A 384 41.20 -22.40 -65.46
CA TYR A 384 42.43 -22.64 -66.21
C TYR A 384 43.66 -22.30 -65.38
N HIS A 385 44.76 -22.99 -65.64
CA HIS A 385 46.02 -22.77 -64.96
C HIS A 385 46.56 -21.37 -65.25
N ARG A 386 47.03 -20.70 -64.20
CA ARG A 386 47.55 -19.32 -64.29
C ARG A 386 48.94 -19.26 -63.70
N THR A 387 49.88 -18.84 -64.52
CA THR A 387 51.29 -18.66 -64.20
C THR A 387 51.65 -17.18 -64.15
N TYR A 388 52.72 -16.86 -63.44
CA TYR A 388 53.27 -15.51 -63.35
C TYR A 388 54.75 -15.53 -63.70
N PRO A 389 55.12 -15.49 -65.00
CA PRO A 389 56.51 -15.62 -65.44
C PRO A 389 57.46 -14.59 -64.81
N GLU A 390 56.94 -13.37 -64.63
CA GLU A 390 57.65 -12.23 -64.03
C GLU A 390 57.78 -12.30 -62.50
N ALA A 391 57.07 -13.23 -61.84
CA ALA A 391 57.20 -13.43 -60.41
C ALA A 391 58.51 -14.17 -60.05
N PRO A 392 59.02 -14.04 -58.82
CA PRO A 392 60.10 -14.89 -58.31
C PRO A 392 59.74 -16.37 -58.44
N ALA A 393 60.73 -17.25 -58.65
CA ALA A 393 60.51 -18.68 -58.95
C ALA A 393 59.52 -19.39 -58.00
N PHE A 394 59.52 -19.04 -56.70
CA PHE A 394 58.62 -19.62 -55.70
C PHE A 394 57.15 -19.14 -55.79
N ALA A 395 56.89 -18.06 -56.53
CA ALA A 395 55.58 -17.42 -56.68
C ALA A 395 55.06 -17.47 -58.14
N ARG A 396 55.72 -18.20 -59.04
CA ARG A 396 55.29 -18.28 -60.46
C ARG A 396 54.04 -19.13 -60.68
N ASN A 397 53.61 -19.88 -59.66
CA ASN A 397 52.54 -20.87 -59.74
C ASN A 397 52.74 -21.86 -60.90
N ILE A 398 53.98 -22.34 -61.13
CA ILE A 398 54.27 -23.38 -62.14
C ILE A 398 53.91 -24.75 -61.56
N LYS A 399 53.17 -25.56 -62.32
CA LYS A 399 52.78 -26.92 -61.94
C LYS A 399 53.18 -27.94 -62.99
N ASP A 400 53.81 -29.03 -62.57
CA ASP A 400 54.23 -30.10 -63.47
C ASP A 400 53.04 -30.67 -64.25
N GLY A 401 53.17 -30.72 -65.58
CA GLY A 401 52.15 -31.24 -66.49
C GLY A 401 51.05 -30.26 -66.89
N TYR A 402 51.17 -28.97 -66.53
CA TYR A 402 50.24 -27.91 -66.92
C TYR A 402 50.99 -26.70 -67.49
N GLU A 403 50.54 -26.23 -68.64
CA GLU A 403 50.96 -24.95 -69.24
C GLU A 403 49.97 -23.82 -68.89
N GLU A 404 50.36 -22.58 -69.18
CA GLU A 404 49.47 -21.41 -69.04
C GLU A 404 48.16 -21.63 -69.81
N SER A 405 47.03 -21.35 -69.16
CA SER A 405 45.67 -21.51 -69.72
C SER A 405 45.23 -22.95 -69.97
N ASP A 406 45.96 -23.98 -69.52
CA ASP A 406 45.45 -25.36 -69.56
C ASP A 406 44.27 -25.54 -68.59
N PRO A 407 43.21 -26.29 -68.97
CA PRO A 407 42.12 -26.60 -68.06
C PRO A 407 42.63 -27.33 -66.82
N ILE A 408 42.30 -26.82 -65.63
CA ILE A 408 42.75 -27.40 -64.36
C ILE A 408 41.65 -27.27 -63.31
N ASP A 409 41.50 -28.30 -62.49
CA ASP A 409 40.60 -28.27 -61.34
C ASP A 409 41.06 -27.26 -60.27
N ILE A 410 40.12 -26.85 -59.44
CA ILE A 410 40.37 -26.01 -58.26
C ILE A 410 41.45 -26.68 -57.38
N PRO A 411 42.40 -25.94 -56.79
CA PRO A 411 43.38 -26.50 -55.86
C PRO A 411 42.71 -27.27 -54.72
N SER A 412 43.22 -28.47 -54.39
CA SER A 412 42.60 -29.39 -53.43
C SER A 412 42.55 -28.88 -51.98
N ASP A 413 43.37 -27.87 -51.65
CA ASP A 413 43.46 -27.22 -50.35
C ASP A 413 42.64 -25.92 -50.27
N GLN A 414 41.99 -25.51 -51.37
CA GLN A 414 41.18 -24.29 -51.44
C GLN A 414 39.83 -24.57 -52.12
N PHE A 415 38.99 -23.54 -52.20
CA PHE A 415 37.70 -23.60 -52.89
C PHE A 415 37.47 -22.33 -53.71
N LEU A 416 36.67 -22.47 -54.76
CA LEU A 416 36.11 -21.34 -55.48
C LEU A 416 34.78 -20.97 -54.82
N SER A 417 34.57 -19.69 -54.47
CA SER A 417 33.29 -19.22 -53.96
C SER A 417 32.53 -18.44 -55.03
N VAL A 418 31.28 -18.82 -55.26
CA VAL A 418 30.39 -18.21 -56.25
C VAL A 418 29.15 -17.67 -55.57
N ARG A 419 28.84 -16.39 -55.79
CA ARG A 419 27.56 -15.80 -55.39
C ARG A 419 26.52 -15.96 -56.48
N VAL A 420 25.37 -16.47 -56.08
CA VAL A 420 24.28 -16.81 -57.00
C VAL A 420 23.01 -16.07 -56.62
N GLU A 421 22.16 -15.86 -57.61
CA GLU A 421 20.78 -15.42 -57.40
C GLU A 421 19.90 -16.68 -57.29
N MET A 422 19.07 -16.77 -56.26
CA MET A 422 18.23 -17.94 -56.02
C MET A 422 16.79 -17.72 -56.51
N PRO A 423 16.13 -18.74 -57.09
CA PRO A 423 14.73 -18.65 -57.51
C PRO A 423 13.80 -18.26 -56.35
N GLN A 424 12.69 -17.56 -56.66
CA GLN A 424 11.69 -17.16 -55.66
C GLN A 424 10.97 -18.35 -55.01
N ASP A 425 10.95 -19.49 -55.70
CA ASP A 425 10.45 -20.78 -55.24
C ASP A 425 11.55 -21.65 -54.60
N SER A 426 12.75 -21.10 -54.35
CA SER A 426 13.78 -21.80 -53.57
C SER A 426 13.31 -22.06 -52.13
N ILE A 427 13.88 -23.10 -51.51
CA ILE A 427 13.53 -23.55 -50.15
C ILE A 427 13.57 -22.37 -49.17
N TRP A 428 14.61 -21.55 -49.25
CA TRP A 428 14.78 -20.38 -48.40
C TRP A 428 13.75 -19.28 -48.66
N ASN A 429 13.50 -18.92 -49.93
CA ASN A 429 12.54 -17.87 -50.28
C ASN A 429 11.09 -18.29 -49.94
N LEU A 430 10.75 -19.56 -50.13
CA LEU A 430 9.45 -20.12 -49.71
C LEU A 430 9.29 -20.12 -48.19
N ALA A 431 10.34 -20.47 -47.43
CA ALA A 431 10.30 -20.41 -45.97
C ALA A 431 10.12 -18.96 -45.46
N GLN A 432 10.77 -17.98 -46.08
CA GLN A 432 10.57 -16.56 -45.78
C GLN A 432 9.15 -16.10 -46.12
N LYS A 433 8.63 -16.48 -47.29
CA LYS A 433 7.28 -16.11 -47.72
C LYS A 433 6.20 -16.76 -46.86
N ALA A 434 6.33 -18.04 -46.51
CA ALA A 434 5.40 -18.72 -45.62
C ALA A 434 5.37 -18.08 -44.23
N ALA A 435 6.54 -17.74 -43.67
CA ALA A 435 6.61 -17.00 -42.41
C ALA A 435 5.92 -15.63 -42.51
N GLN A 436 6.04 -14.92 -43.64
CA GLN A 436 5.34 -13.66 -43.88
C GLN A 436 3.82 -13.81 -44.02
N GLU A 437 3.35 -14.82 -44.75
CA GLU A 437 1.92 -15.08 -44.95
C GLU A 437 1.21 -15.57 -43.68
N GLU A 438 1.89 -16.38 -42.85
CA GLU A 438 1.39 -16.80 -41.54
C GLU A 438 1.21 -15.60 -40.61
N MET A 439 2.20 -14.71 -40.55
CA MET A 439 2.11 -13.45 -39.80
C MET A 439 0.95 -12.55 -40.28
N ALA A 440 0.75 -12.42 -41.60
CA ALA A 440 -0.33 -11.59 -42.15
C ALA A 440 -1.74 -12.16 -41.87
N ARG A 441 -1.88 -13.49 -41.78
CA ARG A 441 -3.17 -14.11 -41.41
C ARG A 441 -3.49 -13.96 -39.92
N GLU A 442 -2.47 -14.00 -39.06
CA GLU A 442 -2.63 -13.72 -37.63
C GLU A 442 -3.04 -12.27 -37.39
N GLU A 443 -2.49 -11.32 -38.15
CA GLU A 443 -2.84 -9.89 -38.07
C GLU A 443 -4.29 -9.62 -38.48
N ILE A 444 -4.81 -10.29 -39.52
CA ILE A 444 -6.22 -10.16 -39.97
C ILE A 444 -7.20 -10.88 -39.02
N ALA A 445 -6.76 -11.88 -38.27
CA ALA A 445 -7.62 -12.60 -37.33
C ALA A 445 -7.77 -11.88 -35.97
N GLU A 446 -6.88 -10.93 -35.67
CA GLU A 446 -6.93 -10.10 -34.46
C GLU A 446 -7.61 -8.73 -34.66
N GLU A 447 -7.87 -8.30 -35.91
CA GLU A 447 -8.80 -7.20 -36.27
C GLU A 447 -10.26 -7.68 -36.32
#